data_AF-A0AAQ5X907-F1
#
_entry.id   AF-A0AAQ5X907-F1
#
_cell.length_a   1.000
_cell.length_b   1.000
_cell.length_c   1.000
_cell.angle_alpha   90.00
_cell.angle_beta   90.00
_cell.angle_gamma   90.00
#
_symmetry.space_group_name_H-M   'P 1'
#
loop_
_entity.id
_entity.type
_entity.pdbx_description
1 polymer ?
#
loop_
_entity_poly.entity_id
_entity_poly.type
_entity_poly.pdbx_seq_one_letter_code
_entity_poly.pdbx_strand_id
1 'polypeptide(L)'
;MDPGSLSVSVCLVMACLLGAAPLSNNTSCPCPRIPPLKLIEPPPEGCYQIEERYRYQCVEGYVRKAGTSALTRCRGDDHGHLRWITPSLECIRKIHLFIDIFLCTGTTTIQIHCLSNKIKSPPGYH
;
A
#
# COMPACT_ATOMS: atom_id res chain seq x y z
N MET A 1 24.65 32.91 -52.08
CA MET A 1 23.52 32.27 -51.36
C MET A 1 23.44 30.83 -51.84
N ASP A 2 24.00 29.90 -51.08
CA ASP A 2 24.12 28.50 -51.46
C ASP A 2 22.84 27.72 -51.15
N PRO A 3 22.12 27.18 -52.17
CA PRO A 3 20.85 26.49 -51.96
C PRO A 3 20.97 25.14 -51.24
N GLY A 4 22.18 24.55 -51.18
CA GLY A 4 22.43 23.28 -50.49
C GLY A 4 22.48 23.37 -48.96
N SER A 5 22.87 24.53 -48.42
CA SER A 5 23.01 24.72 -46.97
C SER A 5 21.65 24.72 -46.25
N LEU A 6 20.62 25.29 -46.90
CA LEU A 6 19.25 25.33 -46.39
C LEU A 6 18.62 23.94 -46.41
N SER A 7 18.89 23.14 -47.44
CA SER A 7 18.36 21.77 -47.55
C SER A 7 18.87 20.84 -46.44
N VAL A 8 20.16 20.93 -46.09
CA VAL A 8 20.74 20.12 -45.00
C VAL A 8 20.19 20.56 -43.64
N SER A 9 20.03 21.87 -43.44
CA SER A 9 19.49 22.45 -42.21
C SER A 9 18.06 22.00 -41.93
N VAL A 10 17.17 22.04 -42.94
CA VAL A 10 15.76 21.64 -42.78
C VAL A 10 15.62 20.14 -42.48
N CYS A 11 16.43 19.28 -43.11
CA CYS A 11 16.42 17.83 -42.86
C CYS A 11 16.83 17.48 -41.42
N LEU A 12 17.83 18.17 -40.87
CA LEU A 12 18.26 17.96 -39.48
C LEU A 12 17.17 18.39 -38.48
N VAL A 13 16.49 19.51 -38.76
CA VAL A 13 15.41 20.01 -37.90
C VAL A 13 14.20 19.07 -37.92
N MET A 14 13.82 18.53 -39.08
CA MET A 14 12.71 17.56 -39.18
C MET A 14 13.04 16.21 -38.53
N ALA A 15 14.30 15.75 -38.58
CA ALA A 15 14.74 14.55 -37.86
C ALA A 15 14.71 14.74 -36.33
N CYS A 16 15.01 15.93 -35.84
CA CYS A 16 14.94 16.26 -34.41
C CYS A 16 13.49 16.30 -33.88
N LEU A 17 12.51 16.72 -34.70
CA LEU A 17 11.10 16.82 -34.28
C LEU A 17 10.40 15.45 -34.20
N LEU A 18 10.90 14.43 -34.90
CA LEU A 18 10.35 13.06 -34.89
C LEU A 18 10.93 12.16 -33.78
N GLY A 19 11.94 12.63 -33.04
CA GLY A 19 12.67 11.83 -32.04
C GLY A 19 12.12 11.86 -30.61
N ALA A 20 11.07 12.62 -30.32
CA ALA A 20 10.51 12.76 -28.98
C ALA A 20 9.22 11.95 -28.77
N ALA A 21 9.19 10.70 -29.23
CA ALA A 21 8.24 9.73 -28.69
C ALA A 21 8.84 9.18 -27.39
N PRO A 22 8.27 9.45 -26.20
CA PRO A 22 8.66 8.70 -25.02
C PRO A 22 8.28 7.25 -25.28
N LEU A 23 9.29 6.43 -25.60
CA LEU A 23 9.16 4.98 -25.61
C LEU A 23 8.96 4.55 -24.15
N SER A 24 7.71 4.66 -23.67
CA SER A 24 7.28 3.99 -22.44
C SER A 24 7.20 2.51 -22.77
N ASN A 25 8.37 1.89 -22.78
CA ASN A 25 8.56 0.50 -23.14
C ASN A 25 8.16 -0.38 -21.94
N ASN A 26 7.16 -1.24 -22.17
CA ASN A 26 6.75 -2.38 -21.35
C ASN A 26 6.34 -2.11 -19.89
N THR A 27 5.02 -2.08 -19.70
CA THR A 27 4.26 -2.09 -18.45
C THR A 27 4.44 -3.38 -17.63
N SER A 28 5.68 -3.74 -17.30
CA SER A 28 5.94 -4.73 -16.25
C SER A 28 5.91 -4.00 -14.92
N CYS A 29 4.83 -4.18 -14.18
CA CYS A 29 4.74 -3.69 -12.81
C CYS A 29 5.83 -4.36 -11.98
N PRO A 30 6.69 -3.60 -11.28
CA PRO A 30 7.78 -4.22 -10.55
C PRO A 30 7.20 -5.08 -9.42
N CYS A 31 6.16 -4.65 -8.72
CA CYS A 31 5.52 -5.47 -7.71
C CYS A 31 4.35 -6.28 -8.26
N PRO A 32 4.17 -7.53 -7.76
CA PRO A 32 3.00 -8.32 -8.11
C PRO A 32 1.72 -7.70 -7.53
N ARG A 33 0.57 -8.19 -7.97
CA ARG A 33 -0.72 -7.80 -7.38
C ARG A 33 -0.75 -8.09 -5.87
N ILE A 34 -1.42 -7.22 -5.13
CA ILE A 34 -1.64 -7.37 -3.70
C ILE A 34 -2.50 -8.62 -3.47
N PRO A 35 -2.06 -9.57 -2.62
CA PRO A 35 -2.83 -10.77 -2.38
C PRO A 35 -4.12 -10.46 -1.62
N PRO A 36 -5.27 -11.07 -2.00
CA PRO A 36 -6.50 -10.93 -1.24
C PRO A 36 -6.42 -11.73 0.06
N LEU A 37 -6.96 -11.16 1.15
CA LEU A 37 -7.05 -11.81 2.45
C LEU A 37 -8.52 -11.95 2.87
N LYS A 38 -8.82 -12.92 3.76
CA LYS A 38 -10.17 -13.09 4.31
C LYS A 38 -10.54 -11.90 5.20
N LEU A 39 -11.84 -11.55 5.22
CA LEU A 39 -12.40 -10.43 6.02
C LEU A 39 -11.86 -9.04 5.66
N ILE A 40 -11.23 -8.92 4.50
CA ILE A 40 -10.63 -7.70 3.97
C ILE A 40 -11.24 -7.41 2.60
N GLU A 41 -11.46 -6.15 2.30
CA GLU A 41 -11.94 -5.72 0.99
C GLU A 41 -10.90 -6.04 -0.09
N PRO A 42 -11.32 -6.54 -1.28
CA PRO A 42 -10.40 -6.82 -2.37
C PRO A 42 -9.58 -5.57 -2.70
N PRO A 43 -8.24 -5.67 -2.78
CA PRO A 43 -7.43 -4.54 -3.21
C PRO A 43 -7.77 -4.16 -4.66
N PRO A 44 -7.65 -2.86 -5.02
CA PRO A 44 -7.89 -2.42 -6.39
C PRO A 44 -6.92 -3.12 -7.36
N GLU A 45 -7.40 -3.42 -8.56
CA GLU A 45 -6.54 -3.86 -9.66
C GLU A 45 -5.61 -2.71 -10.04
N GLY A 46 -4.29 -2.94 -10.06
CA GLY A 46 -3.33 -1.88 -10.32
C GLY A 46 -1.87 -2.32 -10.42
N CYS A 47 -1.04 -1.36 -10.82
CA CYS A 47 0.40 -1.50 -10.95
C CYS A 47 1.09 -0.88 -9.73
N TYR A 48 1.88 -1.66 -9.00
CA TYR A 48 2.50 -1.20 -7.75
C TYR A 48 4.02 -1.12 -7.88
N GLN A 49 4.60 -0.13 -7.21
CA GLN A 49 6.03 0.13 -7.16
C GLN A 49 6.71 -0.57 -5.97
N ILE A 50 8.02 -0.80 -6.09
CA ILE A 50 8.83 -1.31 -4.98
C ILE A 50 8.74 -0.31 -3.83
N GLU A 51 8.66 -0.82 -2.60
CA GLU A 51 8.48 -0.02 -1.39
C GLU A 51 7.16 0.80 -1.38
N GLU A 52 6.20 0.53 -2.26
CA GLU A 52 4.86 1.09 -2.18
C GLU A 52 4.09 0.50 -0.99
N ARG A 53 3.31 1.34 -0.32
CA ARG A 53 2.56 1.01 0.89
C ARG A 53 1.07 0.95 0.57
N TYR A 54 0.43 -0.12 1.01
CA TYR A 54 -1.02 -0.27 0.91
C TYR A 54 -1.62 -0.53 2.29
N ARG A 55 -2.82 -0.01 2.53
CA ARG A 55 -3.56 -0.24 3.77
C ARG A 55 -4.83 -1.01 3.46
N TYR A 56 -4.89 -2.23 3.97
CA TYR A 56 -6.09 -3.05 3.88
C TYR A 56 -7.25 -2.43 4.67
N GLN A 57 -8.46 -2.63 4.15
CA GLN A 57 -9.69 -2.27 4.83
C GLN A 57 -10.47 -3.53 5.18
N CYS A 58 -11.05 -3.59 6.37
CA CYS A 58 -11.92 -4.69 6.74
C CYS A 58 -13.23 -4.59 5.94
N VAL A 59 -13.82 -5.73 5.57
CA VAL A 59 -15.15 -5.76 4.93
C VAL A 59 -16.21 -5.12 5.80
N GLU A 60 -17.34 -4.75 5.18
CA GLU A 60 -18.48 -4.16 5.87
C GLU A 60 -18.93 -4.99 7.09
N GLY A 61 -19.28 -4.28 8.18
CA GLY A 61 -19.63 -4.89 9.47
C GLY A 61 -18.44 -5.28 10.35
N TYR A 62 -17.21 -5.19 9.84
CA TYR A 62 -15.97 -5.42 10.58
C TYR A 62 -15.13 -4.14 10.66
N VAL A 63 -14.22 -4.13 11.61
CA VAL A 63 -13.30 -3.03 11.89
C VAL A 63 -12.00 -3.59 12.42
N ARG A 64 -10.92 -2.85 12.20
CA ARG A 64 -9.59 -3.25 12.64
C ARG A 64 -9.51 -3.29 14.17
N LYS A 65 -9.00 -4.39 14.71
CA LYS A 65 -8.70 -4.54 16.13
C LYS A 65 -7.57 -3.59 16.55
N ALA A 66 -7.73 -2.90 17.68
CA ALA A 66 -6.67 -2.07 18.25
C ALA A 66 -5.38 -2.89 18.49
N GLY A 67 -4.21 -2.28 18.27
CA GLY A 67 -2.91 -2.97 18.38
C GLY A 67 -2.47 -3.77 17.15
N THR A 68 -3.31 -3.91 16.11
CA THR A 68 -2.93 -4.57 14.84
C THR A 68 -2.65 -3.57 13.71
N SER A 69 -1.84 -3.93 12.72
CA SER A 69 -1.50 -3.05 11.58
C SER A 69 -2.11 -3.54 10.27
N ALA A 70 -2.80 -2.66 9.55
CA ALA A 70 -3.31 -2.90 8.19
C ALA A 70 -2.29 -2.62 7.08
N LEU A 71 -1.09 -2.14 7.44
CA LEU A 71 -0.09 -1.69 6.49
C LEU A 71 0.67 -2.87 5.91
N THR A 72 0.65 -3.00 4.59
CA THR A 72 1.54 -3.88 3.83
C THR A 72 2.45 -3.03 2.93
N ARG A 73 3.59 -3.59 2.56
CA ARG A 73 4.57 -2.95 1.68
C ARG A 73 5.16 -4.00 0.75
N CYS A 74 5.40 -3.64 -0.50
CA CYS A 74 6.15 -4.48 -1.42
C CYS A 74 7.65 -4.32 -1.18
N ARG A 75 8.40 -5.42 -1.05
CA ARG A 75 9.86 -5.43 -0.87
C ARG A 75 10.47 -6.70 -1.48
N GLY A 76 11.74 -6.62 -1.86
CA GLY A 76 12.53 -7.79 -2.24
C GLY A 76 12.78 -8.73 -1.05
N ASP A 77 12.73 -10.03 -1.29
CA ASP A 77 13.25 -11.04 -0.36
C ASP A 77 14.79 -11.14 -0.46
N ASP A 78 15.37 -12.02 0.36
CA ASP A 78 16.83 -12.24 0.41
C ASP A 78 17.39 -12.80 -0.92
N HIS A 79 16.52 -13.28 -1.81
CA HIS A 79 16.84 -13.81 -3.13
C HIS A 79 16.51 -12.82 -4.27
N GLY A 80 16.03 -11.60 -3.95
CA GLY A 80 15.67 -10.57 -4.92
C GLY A 80 14.27 -10.67 -5.51
N HIS A 81 13.41 -11.60 -5.06
CA HIS A 81 12.02 -11.69 -5.51
C HIS A 81 11.14 -10.67 -4.79
N LEU A 82 10.30 -9.96 -5.53
CA LEU A 82 9.40 -8.95 -4.99
C LEU A 82 8.17 -9.62 -4.36
N ARG A 83 7.95 -9.35 -3.06
CA ARG A 83 6.83 -9.88 -2.29
C ARG A 83 6.16 -8.82 -1.43
N TRP A 84 4.88 -9.00 -1.16
CA TRP A 84 4.15 -8.20 -0.18
C TRP A 84 4.45 -8.69 1.24
N ILE A 85 4.73 -7.77 2.15
CA ILE A 85 4.88 -8.09 3.56
C ILE A 85 3.51 -8.41 4.16
N THR A 86 3.37 -9.57 4.81
CA THR A 86 2.13 -9.95 5.48
C THR A 86 1.84 -9.00 6.65
N PRO A 87 0.69 -8.31 6.66
CA PRO A 87 0.31 -7.43 7.77
C PRO A 87 -0.11 -8.25 8.99
N SER A 88 0.02 -7.67 10.19
CA SER A 88 -0.51 -8.23 11.44
C SER A 88 -2.00 -7.91 11.67
N LEU A 89 -2.75 -7.62 10.60
CA LEU A 89 -4.12 -7.09 10.64
C LEU A 89 -5.11 -8.13 11.17
N GLU A 90 -5.89 -7.76 12.18
CA GLU A 90 -7.07 -8.52 12.60
C GLU A 90 -8.33 -7.66 12.46
N CYS A 91 -9.38 -8.24 11.87
CA CYS A 91 -10.70 -7.62 11.73
C CYS A 91 -11.69 -8.26 12.73
N ILE A 92 -12.33 -7.44 13.55
CA ILE A 92 -13.34 -7.83 14.53
C ILE A 92 -14.69 -7.24 14.16
N ARG A 93 -15.80 -7.90 14.54
CA ARG A 93 -17.14 -7.37 14.28
C ARG A 93 -17.32 -6.03 14.99
N LYS A 94 -17.95 -5.06 14.33
CA LYS A 94 -18.28 -3.75 14.91
C LYS A 94 -19.06 -3.86 16.23
N ILE A 95 -19.93 -4.86 16.37
CA ILE A 95 -20.76 -5.04 17.57
C ILE A 95 -19.93 -5.23 18.86
N HIS A 96 -18.71 -5.77 18.76
CA HIS A 96 -17.82 -5.88 19.91
C HIS A 96 -17.43 -4.50 20.46
N LEU A 97 -17.16 -3.52 19.59
CA LEU A 97 -16.85 -2.17 20.04
C LEU A 97 -18.05 -1.44 20.65
N PHE A 98 -19.26 -1.73 20.19
CA PHE A 98 -20.46 -1.14 20.80
C PHE A 98 -20.65 -1.63 22.24
N ILE A 99 -20.36 -2.90 22.51
CA ILE A 99 -20.39 -3.45 23.87
C ILE A 99 -19.30 -2.78 24.73
N ASP A 100 -18.08 -2.66 24.21
CA ASP A 100 -16.98 -2.02 24.92
C ASP A 100 -17.27 -0.54 25.25
N ILE A 101 -17.87 0.21 24.32
CA ILE A 101 -18.22 1.62 24.53
C ILE A 101 -19.36 1.77 25.56
N PHE A 102 -20.41 0.95 25.48
CA PHE A 102 -21.56 1.05 26.38
C PHE A 102 -21.16 0.77 27.84
N LEU A 103 -20.23 -0.17 28.06
CA LEU A 103 -19.61 -0.44 29.36
C LEU A 103 -18.79 0.76 29.88
N CYS A 104 -18.18 1.55 28.99
CA CYS A 104 -17.42 2.74 29.40
C CYS A 104 -18.31 3.95 29.74
N THR A 105 -19.53 4.03 29.21
CA THR A 105 -20.39 5.22 29.35
C THR A 105 -21.55 5.08 30.34
N GLY A 106 -21.88 3.86 30.79
CA GLY A 106 -23.02 3.61 31.66
C GLY A 106 -22.64 2.97 32.99
N THR A 107 -22.84 3.72 34.08
CA THR A 107 -22.77 3.34 35.51
C THR A 107 -21.42 3.46 36.23
N THR A 108 -21.46 4.32 37.25
CA THR A 108 -20.48 4.55 38.32
C THR A 108 -19.98 3.26 38.95
N THR A 109 -18.67 3.21 39.23
CA THR A 109 -17.94 2.16 39.96
C THR A 109 -17.92 0.77 39.32
N ILE A 110 -17.16 0.63 38.23
CA ILE A 110 -16.51 -0.64 37.89
C ILE A 110 -15.03 -0.34 37.75
N GLN A 111 -14.24 -1.02 38.58
CA GLN A 111 -12.78 -1.05 38.60
C GLN A 111 -12.23 -0.97 37.17
N ILE A 112 -11.40 0.05 36.92
CA ILE A 112 -10.68 0.24 35.67
C ILE A 112 -9.66 -0.90 35.56
N HIS A 113 -10.09 -2.07 35.10
CA HIS A 113 -9.24 -2.91 34.29
C HIS A 113 -9.31 -2.35 32.87
N CYS A 114 -8.66 -1.20 32.68
CA CYS A 114 -8.08 -0.91 31.39
C CYS A 114 -7.21 -2.11 31.04
N LEU A 115 -7.73 -3.02 30.23
CA LEU A 115 -6.91 -3.90 29.41
C LEU A 115 -6.21 -3.04 28.35
N SER A 116 -5.42 -2.06 28.82
CA SER A 116 -4.14 -1.73 28.20
C SER A 116 -3.35 -3.03 28.26
N ASN A 117 -3.56 -3.87 27.25
CA ASN A 117 -2.66 -4.95 26.98
C ASN A 117 -1.33 -4.28 26.60
N LYS A 118 -0.49 -4.05 27.61
CA LYS A 118 0.92 -3.68 27.49
C LYS A 118 1.62 -4.84 26.79
N ILE A 119 1.45 -4.96 25.49
CA ILE A 119 2.31 -5.81 24.67
C ILE A 119 3.49 -4.93 24.27
N LYS A 120 4.45 -4.91 25.20
CA LYS A 120 5.89 -4.85 24.99
C LYS A 120 6.27 -4.70 23.52
N SER A 121 6.80 -3.52 23.17
CA SER A 121 7.57 -3.33 21.95
C SER A 121 8.57 -4.50 21.81
N PRO A 122 8.65 -5.21 20.68
CA PRO A 122 9.81 -6.05 20.41
C PRO A 122 11.05 -5.14 20.44
N PRO A 123 12.19 -5.62 20.98
CA PRO A 123 13.41 -4.83 20.97
C PRO A 123 13.74 -4.44 19.53
N GLY A 124 14.15 -3.18 19.35
CA GLY A 124 14.76 -2.75 18.11
C GLY A 124 15.90 -3.70 17.76
N TYR A 125 15.89 -4.19 16.52
CA TYR A 125 17.12 -4.61 15.88
C TYR A 125 17.78 -3.34 15.36
N HIS A 126 18.65 -2.78 16.18
CA HIS A 126 19.86 -2.04 15.83
C HIS A 126 20.81 -2.08 17.02
#